data_AF-A0A2T2VKZ5-F1
#
_entry.id   AF-A0A2T2VKZ5-F1
#
_cell.length_a   1.000
_cell.length_b   1.000
_cell.length_c   1.000
_cell.angle_alpha   90.00
_cell.angle_beta   90.00
_cell.angle_gamma   90.00
#
_symmetry.space_group_name_H-M   'P 1'
#
loop_
_entity.id
_entity.type
_entity.pdbx_description
1 polymer ?
#
loop_
_entity_poly.entity_id
_entity_poly.type
_entity_poly.pdbx_seq_one_letter_code
_entity_poly.pdbx_strand_id
1 'polypeptide(L)' 'GQIVFQTNDLDEKWDGTIDGEPAPTGTYHYFLEAYGKDQKKFFIEGKVKLIR' A
#
# COMPACT_ATOMS: atom_id res chain seq x y z
N GLY A 1 -10.03 4.01 9.33
CA GLY A 1 -9.44 4.00 7.97
C GLY A 1 -9.99 2.80 7.23
N GLN A 2 -10.08 2.87 5.90
CA GLN A 2 -10.51 1.76 5.06
C GLN A 2 -9.28 1.21 4.34
N ILE A 3 -9.16 -0.12 4.28
CA ILE A 3 -8.17 -0.77 3.41
C ILE A 3 -8.70 -0.67 1.98
N VAL A 4 -7.95 0.00 1.12
CA VAL A 4 -8.32 0.20 -0.30
C VAL A 4 -7.56 -0.75 -1.23
N PHE A 5 -6.45 -1.31 -0.75
CA PHE A 5 -5.61 -2.25 -1.48
C PHE A 5 -4.78 -3.04 -0.46
N GLN A 6 -4.63 -4.34 -0.68
CA GLN A 6 -3.76 -5.22 0.09
C GLN A 6 -3.28 -6.36 -0.80
N THR A 7 -1.99 -6.66 -0.75
CA THR A 7 -1.40 -7.82 -1.43
C THR A 7 -0.26 -8.40 -0.60
N ASN A 8 0.05 -9.67 -0.85
CA ASN A 8 1.28 -10.33 -0.39
C ASN A 8 2.24 -10.62 -1.57
N ASP A 9 1.85 -10.26 -2.79
CA ASP A 9 2.68 -10.37 -3.98
C ASP A 9 3.44 -9.05 -4.18
N LEU A 10 4.74 -9.15 -4.47
CA LEU A 10 5.60 -7.99 -4.72
C LEU A 10 5.39 -7.40 -6.12
N ASP A 11 4.86 -8.18 -7.05
CA ASP A 11 4.57 -7.74 -8.42
C ASP A 11 3.21 -7.03 -8.53
N GLU A 12 2.33 -7.23 -7.54
CA GLU A 12 1.06 -6.52 -7.45
C GLU A 12 1.25 -5.13 -6.82
N LYS A 13 0.58 -4.14 -7.41
CA LYS A 13 0.61 -2.75 -6.93
C LYS A 13 -0.79 -2.15 -6.98
N TRP A 14 -1.02 -1.18 -6.10
CA TRP A 14 -2.21 -0.37 -6.19
C TRP A 14 -2.16 0.47 -7.47
N ASP A 15 -3.21 0.38 -8.28
CA ASP A 15 -3.34 1.08 -9.56
C ASP A 15 -3.93 2.50 -9.42
N GLY A 16 -4.31 2.89 -8.20
CA GLY A 16 -4.94 4.19 -7.92
C GLY A 16 -6.46 4.17 -8.07
N THR A 17 -7.10 3.01 -8.13
CA THR A 17 -8.56 2.86 -8.12
C THR A 17 -9.07 2.33 -6.79
N ILE A 18 -10.33 2.64 -6.46
CA ILE A 18 -11.06 2.09 -5.32
C ILE A 18 -12.39 1.62 -5.88
N ASP A 19 -12.66 0.32 -5.80
CA ASP A 19 -13.88 -0.30 -6.34
C ASP A 19 -14.11 0.00 -7.85
N GLY A 20 -13.03 0.09 -8.62
CA GLY A 20 -13.06 0.38 -10.06
C GLY A 20 -13.16 1.87 -10.42
N GLU A 21 -13.39 2.74 -9.44
CA GLU A 21 -13.44 4.18 -9.63
C GLU A 21 -12.09 4.85 -9.30
N PRO A 22 -11.68 5.92 -10.00
CA PRO A 22 -10.46 6.63 -9.69
C PRO A 22 -10.45 7.15 -8.24
N ALA A 23 -9.41 6.80 -7.49
CA ALA A 23 -9.26 7.25 -6.12
C ALA A 23 -9.14 8.79 -6.05
N PRO A 24 -9.68 9.43 -4.99
CA PRO A 24 -9.51 10.86 -4.79
C PRO A 24 -8.03 11.29 -4.72
N THR A 25 -7.70 12.46 -5.28
CA THR A 25 -6.39 13.09 -5.08
C THR A 25 -6.19 13.33 -3.58
N GLY A 26 -5.06 12.90 -3.02
CA GLY A 26 -4.87 12.91 -1.57
C GLY A 26 -3.61 12.21 -1.09
N THR A 27 -3.48 12.12 0.23
CA THR A 27 -2.40 11.36 0.88
C THR A 27 -2.96 10.05 1.42
N TYR A 28 -2.38 8.95 0.97
CA TYR A 28 -2.71 7.59 1.36
C TYR A 28 -1.63 7.04 2.27
N HIS A 29 -2.03 6.33 3.32
CA HIS A 29 -1.10 5.69 4.23
C HIS A 29 -0.95 4.22 3.83
N TYR A 30 0.29 3.74 3.79
CA TYR A 30 0.56 2.32 3.56
C TYR A 30 1.33 1.73 4.73
N PHE A 31 1.11 0.43 4.94
CA PHE A 31 1.81 -0.39 5.90
C PHE A 31 2.33 -1.62 5.17
N LEU A 32 3.60 -1.95 5.38
CA LEU A 32 4.25 -3.11 4.80
C LEU A 32 4.89 -3.91 5.93
N GLU A 33 4.60 -5.20 5.92
CA GLU A 33 5.21 -6.18 6.80
C GLU A 33 5.99 -7.20 5.97
N ALA A 34 7.25 -7.43 6.32
CA ALA A 34 8.11 -8.40 5.64
C ALA A 34 9.01 -9.14 6.62
N TYR A 35 9.49 -10.32 6.22
CA TYR A 35 10.46 -11.09 6.98
C TYR A 35 11.81 -11.07 6.25
N GLY A 36 12.87 -10.67 6.93
CA GLY A 36 14.23 -10.78 6.42
C GLY A 36 14.70 -12.23 6.35
N LYS A 37 15.83 -12.46 5.67
CA LYS A 37 16.48 -13.80 5.64
C LYS A 37 16.84 -14.32 7.03
N ASP A 38 17.00 -13.42 8.00
CA ASP A 38 17.26 -13.72 9.41
C ASP A 38 15.97 -13.97 10.23
N GLN A 39 14.83 -14.13 9.56
CA GLN A 39 13.48 -14.27 10.16
C GLN A 39 13.04 -13.07 11.01
N LYS A 40 13.76 -11.94 10.96
CA LYS A 40 13.31 -10.74 11.64
C LYS A 40 12.18 -10.09 10.87
N LYS A 41 11.15 -9.71 11.61
CA LYS A 41 10.02 -8.96 11.09
C LYS A 41 10.41 -7.49 10.92
N PHE A 42 10.18 -6.98 9.73
CA PHE A 42 10.29 -5.58 9.38
C PHE A 42 8.88 -5.01 9.20
N PHE A 43 8.65 -3.85 9.82
CA PHE A 43 7.43 -3.10 9.65
C PHE A 43 7.78 -1.71 9.13
N ILE A 44 7.23 -1.35 7.99
CA ILE A 44 7.46 -0.08 7.32
C ILE A 44 6.10 0.59 7.16
N GLU A 45 5.98 1.81 7.64
CA GLU A 45 4.84 2.67 7.38
C GLU A 45 5.28 3.89 6.58
N GLY A 46 4.38 4.39 5.74
CA GLY A 46 4.68 5.57 4.94
C GLY A 46 3.43 6.21 4.37
N LYS A 47 3.66 7.25 3.57
CA LYS A 47 2.61 8.03 2.94
C LYS A 47 2.90 8.15 1.45
N VAL A 48 1.89 7.91 0.64
CA VAL A 48 1.90 8.13 -0.81
C VAL A 48 0.99 9.30 -1.12
N LYS A 49 1.48 10.30 -1.85
CA LYS A 49 0.65 11.37 -2.40
C LYS A 49 0.18 10.97 -3.79
N LEU A 50 -1.13 10.81 -3.94
CA LEU A 50 -1.76 10.64 -5.24
C LEU A 50 -2.06 12.02 -5.81
N ILE A 51 -1.32 12.38 -6.86
CA ILE A 51 -1.48 13.63 -7.64
C ILE A 51 -2.02 13.30 -9.04
N ARG A 52 -2.67 14.26 -9.69
CA ARG A 52 -3.17 14.15 -11.07
C ARG A 52 -2.47 15.16 -11.96
#